data_AF-A0A7R9MK41-F1
#
_entry.id   AF-A0A7R9MK41-F1
#
_cell.length_a   1.000
_cell.length_b   1.000
_cell.length_c   1.000
_cell.angle_alpha   90.00
_cell.angle_beta   90.00
_cell.angle_gamma   90.00
#
_symmetry.space_group_name_H-M   'P 1'
#
loop_
_entity.id
_entity.type
_entity.pdbx_description
1 polymer ?
#
loop_
_entity_poly.entity_id
_entity_poly.type
_entity_poly.pdbx_seq_one_letter_code
_entity_poly.pdbx_strand_id
1 'polypeptide(L)'
;MDSRIRQNIRFLNQTTDLEVQWIHEFGKIYGIFEGNRPILTVADPELIKSILVTDFHLFNDKEANPLFHSKAHPILATNIEVKVGDEWRRQRA
;
A
#
# COMPACT_ATOMS: atom_id res chain seq x y z
N MET A 1 -33.17 6.83 -1.70
CA MET A 1 -31.70 6.67 -1.71
C MET A 1 -31.26 6.58 -3.16
N ASP A 2 -30.40 7.49 -3.60
CA ASP A 2 -30.19 7.89 -5.01
C ASP A 2 -29.46 6.83 -5.85
N SER A 3 -30.00 6.48 -7.01
CA SER A 3 -29.43 5.54 -7.98
C SER A 3 -28.07 6.00 -8.52
N ARG A 4 -27.79 7.30 -8.48
CA ARG A 4 -26.49 7.90 -8.87
C ARG A 4 -25.36 7.54 -7.90
N ILE A 5 -25.66 7.35 -6.61
CA ILE A 5 -24.67 6.94 -5.61
C ILE A 5 -24.23 5.48 -5.86
N ARG A 6 -25.14 4.60 -6.29
CA ARG A 6 -24.81 3.19 -6.60
C ARG A 6 -23.92 3.04 -7.83
N GLN A 7 -24.04 3.92 -8.82
CA GLN A 7 -23.18 3.87 -10.01
C GLN A 7 -21.75 4.34 -9.70
N ASN A 8 -21.59 5.34 -8.82
CA ASN A 8 -20.26 5.80 -8.39
C ASN A 8 -19.52 4.76 -7.52
N ILE A 9 -20.23 3.98 -6.70
CA ILE A 9 -19.62 2.87 -5.96
C ILE A 9 -19.12 1.76 -6.92
N ARG A 10 -19.78 1.58 -8.07
CA ARG A 10 -19.41 0.55 -9.06
C ARG A 10 -18.17 0.93 -9.87
N PHE A 11 -17.92 2.22 -10.09
CA PHE A 11 -16.75 2.72 -10.82
C PHE A 11 -15.45 2.71 -10.01
N LEU A 12 -15.51 2.75 -8.67
CA LEU A 12 -14.32 2.67 -7.80
C LEU A 12 -13.82 1.23 -7.57
N ASN A 13 -14.52 0.22 -8.07
CA ASN A 13 -14.18 -1.20 -7.86
C ASN A 13 -13.47 -1.86 -9.06
N GLN A 14 -12.99 -1.11 -10.05
CA GLN A 14 -12.32 -1.71 -11.22
C GLN A 14 -10.83 -2.05 -10.98
N THR A 15 -10.20 -1.58 -9.91
CA THR A 15 -8.80 -1.88 -9.60
C THR A 15 -8.60 -3.19 -8.83
N THR A 16 -9.67 -3.85 -8.37
CA THR A 16 -9.62 -4.99 -7.45
C THR A 16 -9.76 -6.38 -8.10
N ASP A 17 -9.73 -6.51 -9.43
CA ASP A 17 -9.99 -7.82 -10.04
C ASP A 17 -8.88 -8.84 -9.75
N LEU A 18 -7.60 -8.45 -9.83
CA LEU A 18 -6.47 -9.39 -9.62
C LEU A 18 -6.22 -9.71 -8.16
N GLU A 19 -6.26 -8.71 -7.27
CA GLU A 19 -6.06 -8.93 -5.84
C GLU A 19 -7.17 -9.82 -5.26
N VAL A 20 -8.43 -9.59 -5.64
CA VAL A 20 -9.55 -10.44 -5.20
C VAL A 20 -9.40 -11.85 -5.76
N GLN A 21 -8.96 -12.00 -7.02
CA GLN A 21 -8.69 -13.32 -7.60
C GLN A 21 -7.57 -14.05 -6.86
N TRP A 22 -6.45 -13.38 -6.55
CA TRP A 22 -5.34 -13.98 -5.81
C TRP A 22 -5.68 -14.29 -4.36
N ILE A 23 -6.47 -13.45 -3.70
CA ILE A 23 -7.00 -13.75 -2.36
C ILE A 23 -7.87 -15.01 -2.41
N HIS A 24 -8.68 -15.16 -3.47
CA HIS A 24 -9.51 -16.35 -3.65
C HIS A 24 -8.68 -17.60 -3.98
N GLU A 25 -7.62 -17.48 -4.78
CA GLU A 25 -6.79 -18.59 -5.25
C GLU A 25 -5.73 -19.04 -4.23
N PHE A 26 -5.01 -18.09 -3.64
CA PHE A 26 -3.86 -18.34 -2.74
C PHE A 26 -4.18 -18.10 -1.26
N GLY A 27 -5.34 -17.50 -0.97
CA GLY A 27 -5.77 -17.17 0.38
C GLY A 27 -5.39 -15.74 0.80
N LYS A 28 -5.71 -15.40 2.06
CA LYS A 28 -5.55 -14.03 2.61
C LYS A 28 -4.09 -13.60 2.80
N ILE A 29 -3.13 -14.49 2.65
CA ILE A 29 -1.71 -14.19 2.73
C ILE A 29 -1.04 -14.87 1.54
N TYR A 30 -0.42 -14.08 0.67
CA TYR A 30 0.20 -14.59 -0.55
C TYR A 30 1.42 -13.75 -0.93
N GLY A 31 2.34 -14.37 -1.67
CA GLY A 31 3.52 -13.70 -2.20
C GLY A 31 3.32 -13.29 -3.66
N ILE A 32 3.80 -12.11 -4.03
CA ILE A 32 3.93 -11.67 -5.42
C ILE A 32 5.37 -11.24 -5.70
N PHE A 33 5.71 -11.11 -6.97
CA PHE A 33 6.96 -10.49 -7.39
C PHE A 33 6.68 -9.23 -8.19
N GLU A 34 7.16 -8.08 -7.70
CA GLU A 34 7.26 -6.86 -8.50
C GLU A 34 8.65 -6.81 -9.15
N GLY A 35 8.74 -7.33 -10.36
CA GLY A 35 10.04 -7.55 -11.01
C GLY A 35 10.85 -8.61 -10.26
N ASN A 36 12.01 -8.24 -9.72
CA ASN A 36 12.85 -9.13 -8.90
C ASN A 36 12.60 -8.99 -7.38
N ARG A 37 11.56 -8.25 -6.99
CA ARG A 37 11.27 -7.93 -5.59
C ARG A 37 10.15 -8.81 -5.05
N PRO A 38 10.43 -9.71 -4.10
CA PRO A 38 9.38 -10.46 -3.43
C PRO A 38 8.58 -9.53 -2.52
N ILE A 39 7.26 -9.57 -2.62
CA ILE A 39 6.32 -8.83 -1.78
C ILE A 39 5.39 -9.83 -1.12
N LEU A 40 5.20 -9.69 0.19
CA LEU A 40 4.20 -10.44 0.94
C LEU A 40 2.94 -9.59 1.10
N THR A 41 1.85 -10.03 0.49
CA THR A 41 0.55 -9.37 0.60
C THR A 41 -0.25 -9.98 1.75
N VAL A 42 -0.80 -9.11 2.60
CA VAL A 42 -1.65 -9.48 3.74
C VAL A 42 -3.03 -8.86 3.55
N ALA A 43 -4.05 -9.71 3.40
CA ALA A 43 -5.45 -9.35 3.25
C ALA A 43 -6.31 -9.78 4.45
N ASP A 44 -5.71 -10.29 5.54
CA ASP A 44 -6.44 -10.60 6.77
C ASP A 44 -6.62 -9.35 7.64
N PRO A 45 -7.86 -8.92 7.93
CA PRO A 45 -8.11 -7.70 8.69
C PRO A 45 -7.54 -7.68 10.11
N GLU A 46 -7.49 -8.83 10.80
CA GLU A 46 -6.94 -8.90 12.15
C GLU A 46 -5.42 -8.76 12.13
N LEU A 47 -4.78 -9.38 11.14
CA LEU A 47 -3.34 -9.28 10.96
C LEU A 47 -2.93 -7.88 10.49
N ILE A 48 -3.67 -7.29 9.55
CA ILE A 48 -3.48 -5.90 9.12
C ILE A 48 -3.56 -4.97 10.33
N LYS A 49 -4.56 -5.15 11.20
CA LYS A 49 -4.69 -4.36 12.43
C LYS A 49 -3.49 -4.54 13.36
N SER A 50 -3.01 -5.77 13.56
CA SER A 50 -1.81 -6.01 14.37
C SER A 50 -0.61 -5.28 13.79
N ILE A 51 -0.36 -5.43 12.49
CA ILE A 51 0.76 -4.82 11.76
C ILE A 51 0.70 -3.28 11.83
N LEU A 52 -0.47 -2.69 11.57
CA LEU A 52 -0.60 -1.23 11.44
C LEU A 52 -0.81 -0.50 12.77
N VAL A 53 -1.13 -1.20 13.86
CA VAL A 53 -1.41 -0.59 15.17
C VAL A 53 -0.43 -1.07 16.24
N THR A 54 -0.42 -2.37 16.52
CA THR A 54 0.38 -2.96 17.61
C THR A 54 1.87 -2.99 17.24
N ASP A 55 2.15 -3.54 16.06
CA ASP A 55 3.49 -3.88 15.60
C ASP A 55 4.03 -2.87 14.60
N PHE A 56 3.39 -1.70 14.46
CA PHE A 56 3.76 -0.69 13.46
C PHE A 56 5.22 -0.28 13.56
N HIS A 57 5.80 -0.29 14.76
CA HIS A 57 7.21 0.01 14.99
C HIS A 57 8.18 -0.96 14.29
N LEU A 58 7.74 -2.18 13.97
CA LEU A 58 8.51 -3.19 13.21
C LEU A 58 8.33 -3.04 11.69
N PHE A 59 7.25 -2.37 11.24
CA PHE A 59 6.84 -2.26 9.84
C PHE A 59 6.78 -0.80 9.34
N ASN A 60 7.45 0.13 10.02
CA ASN A 60 7.40 1.55 9.68
C ASN A 60 8.38 1.97 8.58
N ASP A 61 9.30 1.08 8.20
CA ASP A 61 10.23 1.34 7.12
C ASP A 61 9.48 1.24 5.79
N LYS A 62 9.34 2.39 5.14
CA LYS A 62 8.89 2.44 3.76
C LYS A 62 10.04 2.01 2.87
N GLU A 63 9.84 0.97 2.08
CA GLU A 63 10.75 0.73 0.97
C GLU A 63 10.69 1.91 0.02
N ALA A 64 11.87 2.45 -0.30
CA ALA A 64 11.99 3.49 -1.30
C ALA A 64 11.68 2.85 -2.66
N ASN A 65 10.46 3.05 -3.17
CA ASN A 65 10.09 2.59 -4.49
C ASN A 65 11.00 3.29 -5.51
N PRO A 66 11.81 2.58 -6.32
CA PRO A 66 12.73 3.16 -7.28
C PRO A 66 12.05 4.05 -8.31
N LEU A 67 10.78 3.78 -8.61
CA LEU A 67 9.97 4.61 -9.50
C LEU A 67 9.71 6.00 -8.90
N PHE A 68 9.72 6.11 -7.57
CA PHE A 68 9.49 7.35 -6.82
C PHE A 68 10.73 7.83 -6.07
N HIS A 69 11.91 7.24 -6.33
CA HIS A 69 13.16 7.73 -5.77
C HIS A 69 13.28 9.23 -6.10
N SER A 70 13.50 10.03 -5.05
CA SER A 70 13.42 11.50 -5.02
C SER A 70 14.32 12.25 -6.00
N LYS A 71 15.08 11.53 -6.85
CA LYS A 71 15.86 12.09 -7.95
C LYS A 71 15.07 12.27 -9.26
N ALA A 72 13.86 11.72 -9.37
CA ALA A 72 13.08 11.75 -10.61
C ALA A 72 12.46 13.14 -10.91
N HIS A 73 11.96 13.86 -9.89
CA HIS A 73 11.40 15.21 -10.06
C HIS A 73 11.42 16.02 -8.75
N PRO A 74 11.90 17.29 -8.74
CA PRO A 74 12.00 18.12 -7.54
C PRO A 74 10.68 18.30 -6.76
N ILE A 75 9.55 18.30 -7.46
CA ILE A 75 8.22 18.40 -6.82
C ILE A 75 7.93 17.15 -5.98
N LEU A 76 8.14 15.96 -6.54
CA LEU A 76 7.89 14.70 -5.82
C LEU A 76 8.88 14.50 -4.67
N ALA A 77 10.10 15.00 -4.82
CA ALA A 77 11.13 14.94 -3.79
C ALA A 77 10.74 15.63 -2.47
N THR A 78 9.74 16.51 -2.47
CA THR A 78 9.22 17.17 -1.25
C THR A 78 8.07 16.41 -0.60
N ASN A 79 7.46 15.44 -1.28
CA ASN A 79 6.34 14.67 -0.74
C ASN A 79 6.82 13.79 0.42
N ILE A 80 6.12 13.88 1.56
CA ILE A 80 6.36 13.04 2.74
C ILE A 80 6.22 11.54 2.44
N GLU A 81 5.44 11.17 1.43
CA GLU A 81 5.23 9.78 1.02
C GLU A 81 6.48 9.12 0.44
N VAL A 82 7.33 9.89 -0.24
CA VAL A 82 8.58 9.38 -0.84
C VAL A 82 9.76 9.42 0.12
N LYS A 83 9.58 10.01 1.31
CA LYS A 83 10.60 10.05 2.36
C LYS A 83 10.61 8.72 3.11
N VAL A 84 11.80 8.30 3.52
CA VAL A 84 12.04 7.06 4.28
C VAL A 84 12.77 7.37 5.57
N GLY A 85 12.66 6.47 6.56
CA GLY A 85 13.40 6.53 7.82
C GLY A 85 13.25 7.86 8.61
N ASP A 86 14.39 8.39 9.07
CA ASP A 86 14.44 9.61 9.90
C ASP A 86 13.86 10.85 9.21
N GLU A 87 13.97 10.95 7.89
CA GLU A 87 13.46 12.11 7.15
C GLU A 87 11.93 12.18 7.20
N TRP A 88 11.28 11.03 7.00
CA TRP A 88 9.83 10.91 7.17
C TRP A 88 9.40 11.12 8.63
N ARG A 89 10.16 10.58 9.60
CA ARG A 89 9.87 10.78 11.03
C ARG A 89 9.90 12.27 11.42
N ARG A 90 10.90 13.02 10.95
CA ARG A 90 11.02 14.46 11.21
C ARG A 90 9.87 15.29 10.64
N GLN A 91 9.29 14.89 9.50
CA GLN A 91 8.18 15.64 8.90
C GLN A 91 6.82 15.35 9.55
N ARG A 92 6.70 14.23 10.30
CA ARG A 92 5.46 13.87 11.03
C ARG A 92 5.49 14.17 12.53
N ALA A 93 6.67 14.49 13.08
CA ALA A 93 6.83 14.90 14.47
C ALA A 93 6.31 16.33 14.67
#